data_AF-A0A354BQS4-F1
#
_entry.id   AF-A0A354BQS4-F1
#
_cell.length_a   1.000
_cell.length_b   1.000
_cell.length_c   1.000
_cell.angle_alpha   90.00
_cell.angle_beta   90.00
_cell.angle_gamma   90.00
#
_symmetry.space_group_name_H-M   'P 1'
#
loop_
_entity.id
_entity.type
_entity.pdbx_description
1 polymer ?
#
loop_
_entity_poly.entity_id
_entity_poly.type
_entity_poly.pdbx_seq_one_letter_code
_entity_poly.pdbx_strand_id
1 'polypeptide(L)' 'MRQEAYRDGVVPAKYKLLTAMAISIAIRCEPCIRAYVKMACGKGAAQEELIEFLEVAMTM' A
#
# COMPACT_ATOMS: atom_id res chain seq x y z
N MET A 1 -8.32 -5.95 -14.63
CA MET A 1 -8.52 -6.59 -13.31
C MET A 1 -7.62 -6.04 -12.21
N ARG A 2 -6.31 -6.34 -12.12
CA ARG A 2 -5.49 -5.92 -10.94
C ARG A 2 -5.40 -4.40 -10.75
N GLN A 3 -5.31 -3.62 -11.83
CA GLN A 3 -5.28 -2.16 -11.76
C GLN A 3 -6.63 -1.51 -11.42
N GLU A 4 -7.76 -2.16 -11.71
CA GLU A 4 -9.09 -1.61 -11.38
C GLU A 4 -9.34 -1.58 -9.88
N ALA A 5 -8.83 -2.58 -9.15
CA ALA A 5 -8.94 -2.63 -7.70
C ALA A 5 -8.35 -1.38 -7.04
N TYR A 6 -7.28 -0.81 -7.62
CA TYR A 6 -6.57 0.36 -7.09
C TYR A 6 -7.01 1.70 -7.68
N ARG A 7 -8.09 1.74 -8.45
CA ARG A 7 -8.67 3.02 -8.91
C ARG A 7 -9.39 3.74 -7.76
N ASP A 8 -9.50 5.05 -7.89
CA ASP A 8 -10.27 5.87 -6.97
C ASP A 8 -11.76 5.46 -6.96
N GLY A 9 -12.40 5.64 -5.81
CA GLY A 9 -13.80 5.31 -5.55
C GLY A 9 -14.18 5.75 -4.14
N VAL A 10 -15.12 5.05 -3.48
CA VAL A 10 -15.50 5.32 -2.08
C VAL A 10 -14.28 5.31 -1.15
N VAL A 11 -13.37 4.37 -1.38
CA VAL A 11 -12.04 4.40 -0.78
C VAL A 11 -11.07 5.02 -1.80
N PRO A 12 -10.35 6.09 -1.45
CA PRO A 12 -9.31 6.65 -2.30
C PRO A 12 -8.25 5.62 -2.69
N ALA A 13 -7.73 5.71 -3.91
CA ALA A 13 -6.72 4.79 -4.46
C ALA A 13 -5.50 4.65 -3.55
N LYS A 14 -5.09 5.76 -2.93
CA LYS A 14 -3.98 5.83 -1.97
C LYS A 14 -4.10 4.78 -0.87
N TYR A 15 -5.25 4.73 -0.19
CA TYR A 15 -5.46 3.81 0.92
C TYR A 15 -5.50 2.35 0.47
N LYS A 16 -6.07 2.07 -0.70
CA LYS A 16 -6.05 0.71 -1.27
C LYS A 16 -4.63 0.21 -1.55
N LEU A 17 -3.76 1.10 -2.00
CA LEU A 17 -2.35 0.80 -2.26
C LEU A 17 -1.55 0.63 -0.97
N LEU A 18 -1.80 1.45 0.06
CA LEU A 18 -1.21 1.29 1.39
C LEU A 18 -1.64 -0.05 2.04
N THR A 19 -2.91 -0.45 1.90
CA THR A 19 -3.36 -1.78 2.34
C THR A 19 -2.67 -2.91 1.57
N ALA A 20 -2.53 -2.78 0.25
CA ALA A 20 -1.81 -3.78 -0.55
C ALA A 20 -0.33 -3.89 -0.17
N MET A 21 0.30 -2.77 0.18
CA MET A 21 1.66 -2.74 0.76
C MET A 21 1.70 -3.51 2.08
N ALA A 22 0.81 -3.23 3.02
CA ALA A 22 0.75 -3.92 4.31
C ALA A 22 0.55 -5.44 4.16
N ILE A 23 -0.36 -5.87 3.27
CA ILE A 23 -0.54 -7.29 2.95
C ILE A 23 0.74 -7.89 2.34
N SER A 24 1.42 -7.14 1.47
CA SER A 24 2.68 -7.58 0.85
C SER A 24 3.80 -7.78 1.88
N ILE A 25 3.83 -6.96 2.94
CA ILE A 25 4.73 -7.11 4.09
C ILE A 25 4.38 -8.39 4.86
N ALA A 26 3.10 -8.58 5.20
CA ALA A 26 2.62 -9.76 5.94
C ALA A 26 2.97 -11.08 5.23
N ILE A 27 2.84 -11.13 3.89
CA ILE A 27 3.20 -12.31 3.09
C ILE A 27 4.68 -12.35 2.66
N ARG A 28 5.50 -11.38 3.08
CA ARG A 28 6.94 -11.26 2.78
C ARG A 28 7.27 -11.24 1.28
N CYS A 29 6.42 -10.64 0.46
CA CYS A 29 6.66 -10.47 -0.98
C CYS A 29 7.45 -9.17 -1.25
N GLU A 30 8.78 -9.22 -1.14
CA GLU A 30 9.66 -8.08 -1.38
C GLU A 30 9.43 -7.31 -2.71
N PRO A 31 9.28 -7.97 -3.89
CA PRO A 31 8.97 -7.24 -5.11
C PRO A 31 7.59 -6.58 -5.10
N CYS A 32 6.62 -7.18 -4.40
CA CYS A 32 5.30 -6.59 -4.22
C CYS A 32 5.37 -5.33 -3.35
N ILE A 33 6.11 -5.39 -2.24
CA ILE A 33 6.32 -4.24 -1.34
C ILE A 33 6.86 -3.05 -2.13
N ARG A 34 7.95 -3.25 -2.90
CA ARG A 34 8.52 -2.19 -3.75
C ARG A 34 7.50 -1.63 -4.75
N ALA A 35 6.72 -2.49 -5.39
CA ALA A 35 5.73 -2.07 -6.37
C ALA A 35 4.62 -1.22 -5.73
N TYR A 36 4.06 -1.66 -4.60
CA TYR A 36 2.96 -0.95 -3.94
C TYR A 36 3.39 0.33 -3.23
N VAL A 37 4.61 0.38 -2.66
CA VAL A 37 5.20 1.63 -2.16
C VAL A 37 5.29 2.66 -3.29
N LYS A 38 5.89 2.29 -4.43
CA LYS A 38 6.03 3.20 -5.58
C LYS A 38 4.67 3.70 -6.10
N MET A 39 3.69 2.81 -6.20
CA MET A 39 2.34 3.18 -6.63
C MET A 39 1.64 4.08 -5.61
N ALA A 40 1.77 3.81 -4.31
CA ALA A 40 1.18 4.62 -3.25
C ALA A 40 1.76 6.04 -3.25
N CYS A 41 3.09 6.19 -3.37
CA CYS A 41 3.76 7.48 -3.53
C CYS A 41 3.25 8.22 -4.79
N GLY A 42 3.09 7.50 -5.91
CA GLY A 42 2.49 8.06 -7.14
C GLY A 42 1.03 8.51 -6.99
N LYS A 43 0.35 8.11 -5.91
CA LYS A 43 -1.00 8.53 -5.53
C LYS A 43 -1.01 9.51 -4.34
N GLY A 44 0.15 10.08 -4.00
CA GLY A 44 0.26 11.11 -2.96
C GLY A 44 0.30 10.57 -1.53
N ALA A 45 0.70 9.31 -1.34
CA ALA A 45 1.03 8.82 0.00
C ALA A 45 2.28 9.54 0.54
N ALA A 46 2.13 10.12 1.72
CA ALA A 46 3.24 10.71 2.45
C ALA A 46 4.13 9.62 3.07
N GLN A 47 5.37 9.97 3.41
CA GLN A 47 6.31 9.03 4.01
C GLN A 47 5.80 8.56 5.38
N GLU A 48 5.19 9.45 6.14
CA GLU A 48 4.59 9.21 7.45
C GLU A 48 3.47 8.15 7.36
N GLU A 49 2.62 8.24 6.33
CA GLU A 49 1.57 7.24 6.09
C GLU A 49 2.15 5.85 5.80
N LEU A 50 3.28 5.76 5.09
CA LEU A 50 3.95 4.48 4.86
C LEU A 50 4.49 3.87 6.16
N ILE A 51 5.03 4.72 7.05
CA ILE A 51 5.56 4.30 8.35
C ILE A 51 4.44 3.79 9.24
N GLU A 52 3.35 4.54 9.39
CA GLU A 52 2.20 4.12 10.21
C GLU A 52 1.61 2.78 9.74
N PHE A 53 1.48 2.58 8.42
CA PHE A 53 1.01 1.30 7.88
C PHE A 53 2.02 0.16 8.07
N LEU A 54 3.33 0.44 8.00
CA LEU A 54 4.38 -0.55 8.27
C LEU A 54 4.36 -0.98 9.73
N GLU A 55 4.21 -0.05 10.67
CA GLU A 55 4.10 -0.35 12.11
C GLU A 55 2.91 -1.27 12.40
N VAL A 56 1.74 -0.98 11.82
CA VAL A 56 0.58 -1.87 11.90
C VAL A 56 0.89 -3.25 11.33
N ALA A 57 1.53 -3.33 10.16
CA ALA A 57 1.87 -4.60 9.53
C ALA A 57 2.90 -5.43 10.33
N MET A 58 3.79 -4.78 11.09
CA MET A 58 4.78 -5.47 11.95
C MET A 58 4.22 -5.91 13.32
N THR A 59 3.12 -5.30 13.77
CA THR A 59 2.50 -5.61 15.07
C THR A 59 1.59 -6.85 15.02
N MET A 60 1.19 -7.28 13.82
CA MET A 60 0.33 -8.44 13.58
C MET A 60 1.17 -9.68 13.22
#